data_AF-A0A1B6F1P6-F1
#
_entry.id   AF-A0A1B6F1P6-F1
#
_cell.length_a   1.000
_cell.length_b   1.000
_cell.length_c   1.000
_cell.angle_alpha   90.00
_cell.angle_beta   90.00
_cell.angle_gamma   90.00
#
_symmetry.space_group_name_H-M   'P 1'
#
loop_
_entity.id
_entity.type
_entity.pdbx_description
1 polymer ?
#
loop_
_entity_poly.entity_id
_entity_poly.type
_entity_poly.pdbx_seq_one_letter_code
_entity_poly.pdbx_strand_id
1 'polypeptide(L)'
;MSFNKLPLEVIEEIFQNLGIEDMMNAWEAVGLDGSESYWGKVCRREGYNKVDGVDDTWRSVVNRNLNWRFRRFVRREYVVDENPHFPNRLHFENTRILTKDPEVPKLGVLNIISSIALRFCR
;
A
#
# COMPACT_ATOMS: atom_id res chain seq x y z
N MET A 1 -4.25 -31.32 3.25
CA MET A 1 -3.17 -30.75 2.41
C MET A 1 -2.88 -29.34 2.90
N SER A 2 -1.65 -28.86 2.79
CA SER A 2 -1.28 -27.52 3.26
C SER A 2 -1.18 -26.56 2.07
N PHE A 3 -1.85 -25.40 2.15
CA PHE A 3 -1.93 -24.41 1.06
C PHE A 3 -0.55 -23.89 0.63
N ASN A 4 0.38 -23.77 1.58
CA ASN A 4 1.77 -23.36 1.34
C ASN A 4 2.62 -24.36 0.52
N LYS A 5 2.06 -25.51 0.13
CA LYS A 5 2.71 -26.48 -0.78
C LYS A 5 2.25 -26.34 -2.22
N LEU A 6 1.25 -25.50 -2.49
CA LEU A 6 0.81 -25.22 -3.85
C LEU A 6 1.76 -24.23 -4.53
N PRO A 7 1.91 -24.29 -5.87
CA PRO A 7 2.59 -23.25 -6.63
C PRO A 7 1.96 -21.88 -6.36
N LEU A 8 2.78 -20.83 -6.34
CA LEU A 8 2.31 -19.47 -6.04
C LEU A 8 1.20 -19.03 -6.99
N GLU A 9 1.32 -19.37 -8.27
CA GLU A 9 0.36 -19.03 -9.32
C GLU A 9 -1.03 -19.61 -9.04
N VAL A 10 -1.08 -20.82 -8.47
CA VAL A 10 -2.33 -21.47 -8.08
C VAL A 10 -2.95 -20.76 -6.87
N ILE A 11 -2.13 -20.36 -5.89
CA ILE A 11 -2.59 -19.60 -4.73
C ILE A 11 -3.14 -18.24 -5.16
N GLU A 12 -2.41 -17.55 -6.05
CA GLU A 12 -2.84 -16.27 -6.63
C GLU A 12 -4.18 -16.42 -7.34
N GLU A 13 -4.38 -17.44 -8.16
CA GLU A 13 -5.65 -17.69 -8.87
C GLU A 13 -6.83 -17.90 -7.91
N ILE A 14 -6.62 -18.66 -6.83
CA ILE A 14 -7.64 -18.86 -5.80
C ILE A 14 -7.96 -17.53 -5.10
N PHE A 15 -6.94 -16.76 -4.72
CA PHE A 15 -7.12 -15.53 -3.96
C PHE A 15 -7.59 -14.36 -4.83
N GLN A 16 -7.39 -14.41 -6.15
CA GLN A 16 -7.80 -13.39 -7.12
C GLN A 16 -9.32 -13.11 -7.10
N ASN A 17 -10.13 -14.02 -6.58
CA ASN A 17 -11.59 -13.90 -6.51
C ASN A 17 -12.11 -13.47 -5.13
N LEU A 18 -11.24 -13.39 -4.13
CA LEU A 18 -11.64 -13.00 -2.78
C LEU A 18 -11.85 -11.48 -2.68
N GLY A 19 -12.75 -11.08 -1.78
CA GLY A 19 -12.86 -9.70 -1.34
C GLY A 19 -11.55 -9.22 -0.71
N ILE A 20 -11.25 -7.93 -0.80
CA ILE A 20 -9.92 -7.40 -0.44
C ILE A 20 -9.51 -7.74 1.00
N GLU A 21 -10.45 -7.75 1.95
CA GLU A 21 -10.17 -8.03 3.37
C GLU A 21 -9.87 -9.51 3.58
N ASP A 22 -10.73 -10.40 3.08
CA ASP A 22 -10.54 -11.85 3.15
C ASP A 22 -9.25 -12.29 2.46
N MET A 23 -8.96 -11.68 1.31
CA MET A 23 -7.74 -11.91 0.54
C MET A 23 -6.49 -11.55 1.35
N MET A 24 -6.48 -10.42 2.05
CA MET A 24 -5.34 -10.00 2.88
C MET A 24 -5.14 -10.95 4.06
N ASN A 25 -6.23 -11.34 4.72
CA ASN A 25 -6.18 -12.33 5.81
C ASN A 25 -5.68 -13.68 5.30
N ALA A 26 -6.08 -14.09 4.09
CA ALA A 26 -5.63 -15.33 3.48
C ALA A 26 -4.13 -15.32 3.15
N TRP A 27 -3.60 -14.21 2.62
CA TRP A 27 -2.15 -14.05 2.39
C TRP A 27 -1.36 -14.10 3.70
N GLU A 28 -1.86 -13.45 4.76
CA GLU A 28 -1.25 -13.51 6.09
C GLU A 28 -1.25 -14.93 6.65
N ALA A 29 -2.37 -15.65 6.52
CA ALA A 29 -2.50 -17.03 7.00
C ALA A 29 -1.60 -18.03 6.25
N VAL A 30 -1.38 -17.83 4.95
CA VAL A 30 -0.48 -18.67 4.15
C VAL A 30 0.99 -18.34 4.40
N GLY A 31 1.29 -17.12 4.88
CA GLY A 31 2.66 -16.68 5.14
C GLY A 31 3.48 -16.46 3.87
N LEU A 32 2.81 -16.24 2.74
CA LEU A 32 3.42 -15.93 1.44
C LEU A 32 3.00 -14.53 0.99
N ASP A 33 3.63 -14.04 -0.08
CA ASP A 33 3.21 -12.82 -0.76
C ASP A 33 2.93 -13.12 -2.24
N GLY A 34 1.94 -12.41 -2.79
CA GLY A 34 1.65 -12.42 -4.20
C GLY A 34 2.70 -11.64 -5.00
N SER A 35 2.81 -11.95 -6.28
CA SER A 35 3.64 -11.22 -7.23
C SER A 35 3.16 -9.79 -7.45
N GLU A 36 4.05 -8.91 -7.88
CA GLU A 36 3.67 -7.53 -8.28
C GLU A 36 2.60 -7.53 -9.38
N SER A 37 2.63 -8.52 -10.27
CA SER A 37 1.64 -8.66 -11.35
C SER A 37 0.24 -8.96 -10.80
N TYR A 38 0.15 -9.82 -9.79
CA TYR A 38 -1.08 -10.15 -9.08
C TYR A 38 -1.62 -8.93 -8.34
N TRP A 39 -0.79 -8.26 -7.53
CA TRP A 39 -1.20 -7.06 -6.81
C TRP A 39 -1.64 -5.94 -7.75
N GLY A 40 -1.02 -5.80 -8.92
CA GLY A 40 -1.45 -4.89 -9.97
C GLY A 40 -2.83 -5.22 -10.54
N LYS A 41 -3.16 -6.51 -10.72
CA LYS A 41 -4.52 -6.94 -11.12
C LYS A 41 -5.54 -6.63 -10.03
N VAL A 42 -5.21 -6.90 -8.77
CA VAL A 42 -6.06 -6.57 -7.61
C VAL A 42 -6.34 -5.07 -7.56
N CYS A 43 -5.32 -4.23 -7.68
CA CYS A 43 -5.49 -2.77 -7.67
C CYS A 43 -6.40 -2.30 -8.80
N ARG A 44 -6.24 -2.84 -10.02
CA ARG A 44 -7.14 -2.52 -11.14
C ARG A 44 -8.59 -2.92 -10.87
N ARG A 45 -8.82 -4.11 -10.29
CA ARG A 45 -10.16 -4.61 -9.94
C ARG A 45 -10.88 -3.68 -8.96
N GLU A 46 -10.15 -3.15 -7.98
CA GLU A 46 -10.69 -2.24 -6.96
C GLU A 46 -10.69 -0.75 -7.36
N GLY A 47 -10.15 -0.42 -8.55
CA GLY A 47 -10.02 0.97 -9.01
C GLY A 47 -8.93 1.78 -8.31
N TYR A 48 -7.92 1.12 -7.75
CA TYR A 48 -6.79 1.77 -7.07
C TYR A 48 -5.71 2.20 -8.05
N ASN A 49 -5.20 3.42 -7.85
CA ASN A 49 -4.11 4.00 -8.63
C ASN A 49 -2.80 4.02 -7.84
N LYS A 50 -1.71 3.62 -8.50
CA LYS A 50 -0.35 3.79 -7.99
C LYS A 50 0.06 5.25 -8.14
N VAL A 51 0.64 5.83 -7.10
CA VAL A 51 1.17 7.19 -7.12
C VAL A 51 2.69 7.10 -7.12
N ASP A 52 3.32 7.53 -8.21
CA ASP A 52 4.77 7.51 -8.36
C ASP A 52 5.45 8.36 -7.28
N GLY A 53 6.52 7.82 -6.69
CA GLY A 53 7.24 8.45 -5.57
C GLY A 53 6.56 8.30 -4.21
N VAL A 54 5.36 7.72 -4.13
CA VAL A 54 4.65 7.45 -2.86
C VAL A 54 4.50 5.96 -2.61
N ASP A 55 4.24 5.19 -3.66
CA ASP A 55 4.04 3.75 -3.62
C ASP A 55 5.18 3.01 -4.33
N ASP A 56 5.93 2.20 -3.60
CA ASP A 56 7.02 1.41 -4.17
C ASP A 56 6.49 0.18 -4.92
N THR A 57 5.49 -0.48 -4.33
CA THR A 57 4.89 -1.74 -4.81
C THR A 57 3.38 -1.64 -4.96
N TRP A 58 2.76 -2.48 -5.80
CA TRP A 58 1.29 -2.56 -5.87
C TRP A 58 0.68 -3.03 -4.56
N ARG A 59 1.37 -3.89 -3.80
CA ARG A 59 0.95 -4.26 -2.44
C ARG A 59 0.87 -3.06 -1.50
N SER A 60 1.81 -2.11 -1.62
CA SER A 60 1.77 -0.88 -0.80
C SER A 60 0.55 0.00 -1.09
N VAL A 61 0.03 -0.04 -2.33
CA VAL A 61 -1.21 0.65 -2.74
C VAL A 61 -2.41 0.03 -2.04
N VAL A 62 -2.51 -1.31 -2.03
CA VAL A 62 -3.57 -2.04 -1.32
C VAL A 62 -3.55 -1.69 0.17
N ASN A 63 -2.38 -1.78 0.80
CA ASN A 63 -2.22 -1.45 2.22
C ASN A 63 -2.60 0.00 2.54
N ARG A 64 -2.22 0.95 1.69
CA ARG A 64 -2.61 2.37 1.86
C ARG A 64 -4.13 2.53 1.85
N ASN A 65 -4.81 1.90 0.89
CA ASN A 65 -6.26 1.98 0.78
C ASN A 65 -6.98 1.32 1.97
N LEU A 66 -6.49 0.16 2.43
CA LEU A 66 -7.06 -0.50 3.61
C LEU A 66 -6.82 0.31 4.88
N ASN A 67 -5.63 0.85 5.06
CA ASN A 67 -5.32 1.72 6.18
C ASN A 67 -6.25 2.94 6.22
N TRP A 68 -6.51 3.56 5.06
CA TRP A 68 -7.50 4.62 4.96
C TRP A 68 -8.91 4.16 5.37
N ARG A 69 -9.39 3.04 4.80
CA ARG A 69 -10.73 2.48 5.12
C ARG A 69 -10.91 2.18 6.60
N PHE A 70 -9.89 1.62 7.24
CA PHE A 70 -9.92 1.26 8.66
C PHE A 70 -9.48 2.38 9.60
N ARG A 71 -9.28 3.61 9.09
CA ARG A 71 -8.76 4.75 9.85
C ARG A 71 -7.46 4.42 10.62
N ARG A 72 -6.63 3.56 10.05
CA ARG A 72 -5.30 3.24 10.55
C ARG A 72 -4.33 4.24 9.95
N PHE A 73 -3.93 5.22 10.74
CA PHE A 73 -2.99 6.24 10.27
C PHE A 73 -1.58 5.69 10.30
N VAL A 74 -0.93 5.76 9.15
CA VAL A 74 0.45 5.31 8.97
C VAL A 74 1.27 6.51 8.55
N ARG A 75 2.24 6.88 9.39
CA ARG A 75 3.24 7.89 9.05
C ARG A 75 4.31 7.23 8.19
N ARG A 76 4.51 7.74 6.99
CA ARG A 76 5.62 7.41 6.10
C ARG A 76 6.61 8.56 6.14
N GLU A 77 7.87 8.26 6.41
CA GLU A 77 8.95 9.23 6.34
C GLU A 77 9.68 9.03 5.02
N TYR A 78 9.81 10.12 4.27
CA TYR A 78 10.46 10.15 2.96
C TYR A 78 11.68 11.05 3.05
N VAL A 79 12.80 10.57 2.54
CA VAL A 79 14.00 11.38 2.31
C VAL A 79 13.96 11.87 0.87
N VAL A 80 14.18 13.17 0.68
CA VAL A 80 14.36 13.74 -0.65
C VAL A 80 15.79 13.37 -1.08
N ASP A 81 15.92 12.62 -2.18
CA ASP A 81 17.23 12.38 -2.76
C ASP A 81 17.83 13.71 -3.24
N GLU A 82 19.02 14.05 -2.76
CA GLU A 82 19.77 15.24 -3.17
C GLU A 82 20.42 15.07 -4.55
N ASN A 83 20.20 13.94 -5.22
CA ASN A 83 20.76 13.65 -6.53
C ASN A 83 20.35 14.73 -7.57
N PRO A 84 21.32 15.52 -8.10
CA PRO A 84 21.04 16.65 -8.97
C PRO A 84 20.49 16.24 -10.35
N HIS A 85 20.52 14.94 -10.70
CA HIS A 85 19.92 14.43 -11.95
C HIS A 85 18.44 14.06 -11.83
N PHE A 86 17.95 13.81 -10.61
CA PHE A 86 16.54 13.51 -10.34
C PHE A 86 16.06 14.22 -9.07
N PRO A 87 16.10 15.57 -9.07
CA PRO A 87 15.58 16.32 -7.94
C PRO A 87 14.10 15.95 -7.78
N ASN A 88 13.68 15.63 -6.55
CA ASN A 88 12.33 15.21 -6.15
C ASN A 88 12.03 13.70 -6.14
N ARG A 89 13.02 12.80 -6.29
CA ARG A 89 12.78 11.38 -6.00
C ARG A 89 12.68 11.19 -4.49
N LEU A 90 11.48 10.92 -3.99
CA LEU A 90 11.25 10.55 -2.60
C LEU A 90 11.65 9.08 -2.42
N HIS A 91 12.55 8.82 -1.48
CA HIS A 91 12.89 7.47 -1.04
C HIS A 91 12.17 7.16 0.27
N PHE A 92 11.46 6.03 0.29
CA PHE A 92 10.79 5.52 1.48
C PHE A 92 11.84 4.99 2.47
N GLU A 93 11.85 5.53 3.69
CA GLU A 93 12.84 5.14 4.70
C GLU A 93 12.20 4.35 5.86
N ASN A 94 10.99 4.72 6.29
CA ASN A 94 10.38 4.05 7.44
C ASN A 94 8.84 4.18 7.52
N THR A 95 8.22 3.17 8.14
CA THR A 95 6.78 3.16 8.45
C THR A 95 6.57 3.17 9.97
N ARG A 96 5.77 4.10 10.50
CA ARG A 96 5.26 4.01 11.88
C ARG A 96 3.73 4.03 11.89
N ILE A 97 3.14 3.00 12.51
CA ILE A 97 1.69 2.96 12.76
C ILE A 97 1.39 3.90 13.92
N LEU A 98 0.51 4.88 13.68
CA LEU A 98 0.06 5.81 14.70
C LEU A 98 -1.21 5.24 15.34
N THR A 99 -1.14 4.96 16.64
CA THR A 99 -2.25 4.38 17.43
C THR A 99 -3.23 5.43 17.95
N LYS A 100 -2.99 6.71 17.67
CA LYS A 100 -3.85 7.87 18.02
C LYS A 100 -3.97 8.78 16.80
N ASP A 101 -5.10 9.46 16.65
CA ASP A 101 -5.25 10.58 15.70
C ASP A 101 -4.09 11.55 15.96
N PRO A 102 -3.13 11.71 15.02
CA PRO A 102 -2.05 12.65 15.23
C PRO A 102 -2.63 14.06 15.23
N GLU A 103 -2.43 14.80 16.33
CA GLU A 103 -2.52 16.26 16.29
C GLU A 103 -1.61 16.73 15.15
N VAL A 104 -2.20 17.31 14.11
CA VAL A 104 -1.52 17.69 12.87
C VAL A 104 -0.36 18.62 13.20
N PRO A 105 0.92 18.19 13.11
CA PRO A 105 2.03 19.07 13.44
C PRO A 105 2.20 20.11 12.33
N LYS A 106 2.22 21.39 12.72
CA LYS A 106 2.54 22.53 11.84
C LYS A 106 4.03 22.60 11.55
N LEU A 107 4.60 21.62 10.86
CA LEU A 107 5.96 21.73 10.29
C LEU A 107 6.02 20.96 8.98
N GLY A 108 6.72 21.52 8.00
CA GLY A 108 6.85 21.12 6.58
C GLY A 108 7.44 19.74 6.31
N VAL A 109 6.97 18.71 7.01
CA VAL A 109 6.99 17.33 6.57
C VAL A 109 5.83 17.20 5.59
N LEU A 110 6.07 16.65 4.40
CA LEU A 110 4.99 16.31 3.47
C LEU A 110 4.10 15.26 4.15
N ASN A 111 3.12 15.75 4.90
CA ASN A 111 2.07 14.96 5.50
C ASN A 111 1.21 14.45 4.34
N ILE A 112 1.66 13.37 3.71
CA ILE A 112 0.75 12.46 3.00
C ILE A 112 -0.04 11.70 4.09
N ILE A 113 -0.71 12.46 4.97
CA ILE A 113 -2.02 12.03 5.49
C ILE A 113 -2.78 11.72 4.21
N SER A 114 -3.38 10.55 4.13
CA SER A 114 -3.93 9.92 2.92
C SER A 114 -5.11 10.67 2.27
N SER A 115 -5.16 11.99 2.43
CA SER A 115 -6.01 13.01 1.85
C SER A 115 -5.85 13.21 0.34
N ILE A 116 -4.99 12.47 -0.37
CA ILE A 116 -4.89 12.57 -1.83
C ILE A 116 -6.19 12.09 -2.53
N ALA A 117 -7.13 11.48 -1.81
CA ALA A 117 -8.48 11.23 -2.32
C ALA A 117 -9.35 12.50 -2.49
N LEU A 118 -8.98 13.67 -1.93
CA LEU A 118 -9.82 14.88 -2.02
C LEU A 118 -9.71 15.65 -3.35
N ARG A 119 -8.99 15.15 -4.38
CA ARG A 119 -8.87 15.87 -5.67
C ARG A 119 -9.49 15.21 -6.90
N PHE A 120 -10.12 14.05 -6.80
CA PHE A 120 -10.72 13.37 -7.97
C PHE A 120 -12.19 12.95 -7.83
N CYS A 121 -12.91 13.46 -6.83
CA CYS A 121 -14.37 13.44 -6.84
C CYS A 121 -14.91 14.83 -7.20
N ARG A 122 -15.04 15.08 -8.51
CA ARG A 122 -16.00 16.03 -9.07
C ARG A 122 -16.76 15.33 -10.18
#